data_AF-X0WJG1-F1
#
_entry.id   AF-X0WJG1-F1
#
_cell.length_a   1.000
_cell.length_b   1.000
_cell.length_c   1.000
_cell.angle_alpha   90.00
_cell.angle_beta   90.00
_cell.angle_gamma   90.00
#
_symmetry.space_group_name_H-M   'P 1'
#
loop_
_entity.id
_entity.type
_entity.pdbx_description
1 polymer ?
#
loop_
_entity_poly.entity_id
_entity_poly.type
_entity_poly.pdbx_seq_one_letter_code
_entity_poly.pdbx_strand_id
1 'polypeptide(L)'
;VGDLNEFCSEVPNWFSISKHPHRNCIYDEIKAVVKLKGIDLNDAFDQHRRYDIDGFPKNFGLGENGVMLRDLSDKKVHDICDMWWDEYSKGIKRDQCSLMYCFWKLGYMPDLFSQSIFNKYFVCHRKHG
;
A
#
# COMPACT_ATOMS: atom_id res chain seq x y z
N VAL A 1 22.69 1.02 11.15
CA VAL A 1 21.51 0.18 10.81
C VAL A 1 20.59 0.25 12.00
N GLY A 2 19.32 0.62 11.83
CA GLY A 2 18.38 0.74 12.96
C GLY A 2 18.04 -0.63 13.56
N ASP A 3 17.68 -0.65 14.85
CA ASP A 3 17.26 -1.86 15.55
C ASP A 3 15.79 -2.20 15.18
N LEU A 4 15.56 -3.40 14.68
CA LEU A 4 14.22 -3.87 14.30
C LEU A 4 13.29 -4.05 15.51
N ASN A 5 13.82 -4.39 16.69
CA ASN A 5 13.03 -4.51 17.91
C ASN A 5 12.54 -3.13 18.37
N GLU A 6 13.37 -2.10 18.25
CA GLU A 6 12.95 -0.71 18.51
C GLU A 6 11.88 -0.28 17.51
N PHE A 7 12.05 -0.57 16.22
CA PHE A 7 11.03 -0.28 15.20
C PHE A 7 9.70 -0.96 15.54
N CYS A 8 9.70 -2.26 15.82
CA CYS A 8 8.50 -3.01 16.21
C CYS A 8 7.85 -2.49 17.51
N SER A 9 8.60 -1.80 18.37
CA SER A 9 8.06 -1.19 19.59
C SER A 9 7.44 0.19 19.34
N GLU A 10 7.80 0.87 18.24
CA GLU A 10 7.33 2.22 17.90
C GLU A 10 6.14 2.26 16.93
N VAL A 11 5.89 1.18 16.19
CA VAL A 11 4.74 1.08 15.27
C VAL A 11 3.71 0.05 15.77
N PRO A 12 2.40 0.27 15.58
CA PRO A 12 1.38 -0.72 15.91
C PRO A 12 1.56 -2.05 15.16
N ASN A 13 1.22 -3.16 15.81
CA ASN A 13 1.77 -4.47 15.43
C ASN A 13 0.93 -5.26 14.42
N TRP A 14 -0.37 -5.02 14.30
CA TRP A 14 -1.22 -5.93 13.54
C TRP A 14 -1.00 -5.79 12.02
N PHE A 15 -1.02 -4.55 11.49
CA PHE A 15 -0.62 -4.25 10.11
C PHE A 15 -0.20 -2.78 9.98
N SER A 16 1.12 -2.55 9.91
CA SER A 16 1.73 -1.23 9.75
C SER A 16 2.44 -1.09 8.40
N ILE A 17 2.28 0.06 7.74
CA ILE A 17 2.80 0.33 6.39
C ILE A 17 3.45 1.71 6.36
N SER A 18 4.56 1.86 5.64
CA SER A 18 5.14 3.17 5.40
C SER A 18 4.15 4.06 4.63
N LYS A 19 3.81 5.22 5.18
CA LYS A 19 2.91 6.17 4.51
C LYS A 19 3.53 6.66 3.21
N HIS A 20 2.75 6.70 2.14
CA HIS A 20 3.21 7.25 0.87
C HIS A 20 3.55 8.75 1.02
N PRO A 21 4.76 9.21 0.63
CA PRO A 21 5.22 10.57 0.94
C PRO A 21 4.52 11.68 0.14
N HIS A 22 4.03 11.36 -1.07
CA HIS A 22 3.49 12.37 -2.00
C HIS A 22 1.99 12.27 -2.31
N ARG A 23 1.34 11.15 -1.97
CA ARG A 23 -0.02 10.83 -2.42
C ARG A 23 -0.76 10.13 -1.30
N ASN A 24 -2.09 10.27 -1.30
CA ASN A 24 -2.98 9.71 -0.27
C ASN A 24 -4.19 8.98 -0.88
N CYS A 25 -4.18 8.80 -2.21
CA CYS A 25 -5.34 8.39 -2.98
C CYS A 25 -4.92 7.39 -4.06
N ILE A 26 -5.52 6.20 -4.07
CA ILE A 26 -5.26 5.18 -5.10
C ILE A 26 -5.55 5.72 -6.51
N TYR A 27 -6.62 6.49 -6.69
CA TYR A 27 -6.98 7.02 -8.02
C TYR A 27 -5.89 7.94 -8.59
N ASP A 28 -5.22 8.71 -7.73
CA ASP A 28 -4.11 9.57 -8.14
C ASP A 28 -2.83 8.77 -8.35
N GLU A 29 -2.62 7.68 -7.59
CA GLU A 29 -1.54 6.72 -7.82
C GLU A 29 -1.69 6.05 -9.19
N ILE A 30 -2.86 5.52 -9.53
CA ILE A 30 -3.12 4.87 -10.83
C ILE A 30 -2.80 5.85 -11.98
N LYS A 31 -3.23 7.11 -11.88
CA LYS A 31 -2.91 8.14 -12.88
C LYS A 31 -1.41 8.44 -12.96
N ALA A 32 -0.71 8.47 -11.83
CA ALA A 32 0.73 8.71 -11.79
C ALA A 32 1.49 7.53 -12.41
N VAL A 33 1.09 6.31 -12.08
CA VAL A 33 1.63 5.06 -12.61
C VAL A 33 1.48 4.97 -14.12
N VAL A 34 0.30 5.30 -14.66
CA VAL A 34 0.06 5.35 -16.10
C VAL A 34 1.03 6.30 -16.83
N LYS A 35 1.38 7.44 -16.21
CA LYS A 35 2.33 8.40 -16.80
C LYS A 35 3.77 7.89 -16.86
N LEU A 36 4.15 6.94 -16.01
CA LEU A 36 5.54 6.46 -15.89
C LEU A 36 5.97 5.51 -17.02
N LYS A 37 5.09 5.20 -17.99
CA LYS A 37 5.26 4.20 -19.07
C LYS A 37 5.42 2.77 -18.53
N GLY A 38 4.99 1.77 -19.31
CA GLY A 38 5.13 0.35 -18.96
C GLY A 38 3.92 -0.28 -18.24
N ILE A 39 2.76 0.36 -18.31
CA ILE A 39 1.50 -0.13 -17.73
C ILE A 39 0.45 -0.15 -18.84
N ASP A 40 -0.36 -1.20 -18.92
CA ASP A 40 -1.47 -1.26 -19.86
C ASP A 40 -2.58 -0.27 -19.44
N LEU A 41 -3.04 0.56 -20.38
CA LEU A 41 -4.05 1.58 -20.12
C LEU A 41 -5.43 0.99 -19.84
N ASN A 42 -5.77 -0.15 -20.45
CA ASN A 42 -7.04 -0.82 -20.23
C ASN A 42 -7.06 -1.41 -18.82
N ASP A 43 -6.00 -2.11 -18.39
CA ASP A 43 -5.89 -2.63 -17.02
C ASP A 43 -6.04 -1.52 -15.98
N ALA A 44 -5.41 -0.37 -16.24
CA ALA A 44 -5.49 0.80 -15.37
C ALA A 44 -6.90 1.40 -15.31
N PHE A 45 -7.55 1.51 -16.47
CA PHE A 45 -8.90 2.02 -16.57
C PHE A 45 -9.91 1.08 -15.90
N ASP A 46 -9.79 -0.23 -16.13
CA ASP A 46 -10.67 -1.23 -15.55
C ASP A 46 -10.53 -1.30 -14.04
N GLN A 47 -9.31 -1.26 -13.50
CA GLN A 47 -9.08 -1.19 -12.05
C GLN A 47 -9.66 0.10 -11.45
N HIS A 48 -9.40 1.25 -12.06
CA HIS A 48 -9.98 2.52 -11.62
C HIS A 48 -11.51 2.47 -11.62
N ARG A 49 -12.12 1.97 -12.69
CA ARG A 49 -13.58 1.90 -12.86
C ARG A 49 -14.21 0.94 -11.86
N ARG A 50 -13.62 -0.21 -11.59
CA ARG A 50 -14.11 -1.15 -10.56
C ARG A 50 -14.18 -0.48 -9.18
N TYR A 51 -13.13 0.24 -8.79
CA TYR A 51 -13.09 0.89 -7.49
C TYR A 51 -14.11 2.02 -7.37
N ASP A 52 -14.30 2.78 -8.44
CA ASP A 52 -15.30 3.85 -8.51
C ASP A 52 -16.73 3.30 -8.41
N ILE A 53 -17.03 2.21 -9.15
CA ILE A 53 -18.34 1.53 -9.10
C ILE A 53 -18.62 0.94 -7.72
N ASP A 54 -17.61 0.36 -7.08
CA ASP A 54 -17.73 -0.17 -5.73
C ASP A 54 -17.94 0.94 -4.68
N GLY A 55 -17.61 2.19 -4.99
CA GLY A 55 -17.71 3.32 -4.07
C GLY A 55 -16.49 3.47 -3.15
N PHE A 56 -15.31 2.98 -3.55
CA PHE A 56 -14.09 3.16 -2.78
C PHE A 56 -13.77 4.66 -2.63
N PRO A 57 -13.62 5.19 -1.41
CA PRO A 57 -13.49 6.62 -1.18
C PRO A 57 -12.17 7.18 -1.71
N LYS A 58 -12.23 8.42 -2.19
CA LYS A 58 -11.02 9.21 -2.47
C LYS A 58 -10.33 9.56 -1.15
N ASN A 59 -9.01 9.68 -1.17
CA ASN A 59 -8.19 10.08 -0.01
C ASN A 59 -8.30 9.15 1.21
N PHE A 60 -8.61 7.86 0.99
CA PHE A 60 -8.69 6.84 2.03
C PHE A 60 -7.38 6.63 2.82
N GLY A 61 -6.24 6.95 2.20
CA GLY A 61 -4.93 6.53 2.67
C GLY A 61 -4.14 5.90 1.54
N LEU A 62 -2.82 6.03 1.59
CA LEU A 62 -1.93 5.35 0.66
C LEU A 62 -0.61 5.00 1.38
N GLY A 63 -0.20 3.74 1.24
CA GLY A 63 1.12 3.28 1.65
C GLY A 63 2.11 3.33 0.48
N GLU A 64 3.39 3.54 0.76
CA GLU A 64 4.47 3.31 -0.21
C GLU A 64 4.74 1.80 -0.39
N ASN A 65 4.33 0.99 0.60
CA ASN A 65 4.41 -0.48 0.63
C ASN A 65 5.82 -1.07 0.52
N GLY A 66 6.87 -0.23 0.58
CA GLY A 66 8.26 -0.69 0.57
C GLY A 66 8.69 -1.36 1.89
N VAL A 67 8.11 -0.94 3.01
CA VAL A 67 8.31 -1.56 4.34
C VAL A 67 6.94 -1.75 5.00
N MET A 68 6.71 -2.96 5.50
CA MET A 68 5.49 -3.34 6.19
C MET A 68 5.81 -4.22 7.40
N LEU A 69 5.07 -4.02 8.49
CA LEU A 69 5.03 -4.92 9.64
C LEU A 69 3.65 -5.56 9.69
N ARG A 70 3.60 -6.88 9.88
CA ARG A 70 2.35 -7.65 9.84
C ARG A 70 2.40 -8.75 10.89
N ASP A 71 1.35 -8.85 11.71
CA ASP A 71 1.17 -9.96 12.63
C ASP A 71 0.55 -11.15 11.90
N LEU A 72 1.38 -12.13 11.55
CA LEU A 72 0.93 -13.34 10.84
C LEU A 72 0.13 -14.31 11.73
N SER A 73 -0.03 -14.04 13.02
CA SER A 73 -0.95 -14.80 13.88
C SER A 73 -2.39 -14.28 13.82
N ASP A 74 -2.60 -13.04 13.36
CA ASP A 74 -3.94 -12.45 13.23
C ASP A 74 -4.62 -12.90 11.93
N LYS A 75 -5.80 -13.52 12.06
CA LYS A 75 -6.61 -13.93 10.91
C LYS A 75 -6.92 -12.78 9.95
N LYS A 76 -7.11 -11.56 10.45
CA LYS A 76 -7.38 -10.38 9.61
C LYS A 76 -6.27 -10.13 8.60
N VAL A 77 -5.02 -10.34 9.01
CA VAL A 77 -3.84 -10.16 8.16
C VAL A 77 -3.85 -11.18 7.02
N HIS A 78 -4.23 -12.43 7.29
CA HIS A 78 -4.41 -13.46 6.26
C HIS A 78 -5.50 -13.07 5.26
N ASP A 79 -6.68 -12.69 5.76
CA ASP A 79 -7.81 -12.28 4.91
C ASP A 79 -7.44 -11.11 3.98
N ILE A 80 -6.68 -10.12 4.50
CA ILE A 80 -6.16 -9.00 3.71
C ILE A 80 -5.13 -9.47 2.69
N CYS A 81 -4.18 -10.35 3.07
CA CYS A 81 -3.13 -10.80 2.16
C CYS A 81 -3.68 -11.65 1.02
N ASP A 82 -4.66 -12.52 1.30
CA ASP A 82 -5.31 -13.37 0.30
C ASP A 82 -6.10 -12.53 -0.71
N MET A 83 -6.90 -11.58 -0.20
CA MET A 83 -7.62 -10.64 -1.07
C MET A 83 -6.66 -9.76 -1.86
N TRP A 84 -5.59 -9.29 -1.22
CA TRP A 84 -4.59 -8.44 -1.87
C TRP A 84 -3.87 -9.18 -3.00
N TRP A 85 -3.53 -10.45 -2.81
CA TRP A 85 -2.93 -11.26 -3.86
C TRP A 85 -3.86 -11.44 -5.07
N ASP A 86 -5.13 -11.73 -4.83
CA ASP A 86 -6.15 -11.83 -5.87
C ASP A 86 -6.34 -10.49 -6.63
N GLU A 87 -6.43 -9.39 -5.90
CA GLU A 87 -6.64 -8.06 -6.48
C GLU A 87 -5.40 -7.57 -7.26
N TYR A 88 -4.20 -7.78 -6.72
CA TYR A 88 -2.94 -7.49 -7.42
C TYR A 88 -2.78 -8.35 -8.69
N SER A 89 -3.28 -9.59 -8.67
CA SER A 89 -3.23 -10.49 -9.82
C SER A 89 -4.16 -10.05 -10.95
N LYS A 90 -5.31 -9.46 -10.62
CA LYS A 90 -6.31 -8.95 -11.58
C LYS A 90 -5.99 -7.56 -12.12
N GLY A 91 -5.33 -6.72 -11.33
CA GLY A 91 -5.06 -5.33 -11.68
C GLY A 91 -3.65 -5.09 -12.22
N ILE A 92 -3.32 -3.80 -12.28
CA ILE A 92 -1.98 -3.30 -12.57
C ILE A 92 -0.98 -3.88 -11.57
N LYS A 93 0.21 -4.26 -12.03
CA LYS A 93 1.32 -4.79 -11.21
C LYS A 93 2.03 -3.71 -10.39
N ARG A 94 1.25 -2.97 -9.61
CA ARG A 94 1.66 -1.97 -8.64
C ARG A 94 0.84 -2.18 -7.37
N ASP A 95 1.52 -2.64 -6.33
CA ASP A 95 1.00 -2.89 -5.00
C ASP A 95 0.25 -1.69 -4.40
N GLN A 96 0.78 -0.48 -4.57
CA GLN A 96 0.18 0.77 -4.09
C GLN A 96 -1.22 1.01 -4.70
N CYS A 97 -1.54 0.39 -5.84
CA CYS A 97 -2.83 0.52 -6.51
C CYS A 97 -3.90 -0.47 -6.01
N SER A 98 -3.59 -1.41 -5.10
CA SER A 98 -4.53 -2.49 -4.73
C SER A 98 -4.70 -2.69 -3.23
N LEU A 99 -3.63 -2.49 -2.44
CA LEU A 99 -3.64 -2.86 -1.02
C LEU A 99 -4.69 -2.09 -0.20
N MET A 100 -4.75 -0.76 -0.34
CA MET A 100 -5.70 0.04 0.45
C MET A 100 -7.17 -0.21 0.07
N TYR A 101 -7.44 -0.66 -1.16
CA TYR A 101 -8.78 -1.11 -1.55
C TYR A 101 -9.18 -2.39 -0.80
N CYS A 102 -8.25 -3.33 -0.60
CA CYS A 102 -8.52 -4.57 0.15
C CYS A 102 -8.85 -4.27 1.62
N PHE A 103 -8.10 -3.37 2.24
CA PHE A 103 -8.41 -2.86 3.58
C PHE A 103 -9.83 -2.31 3.67
N TRP A 104 -10.21 -1.41 2.76
CA TRP A 104 -11.54 -0.82 2.74
C TRP A 104 -12.64 -1.87 2.52
N LYS A 105 -12.46 -2.79 1.56
CA LYS A 105 -13.48 -3.80 1.21
C LYS A 105 -13.74 -4.77 2.37
N LEU A 106 -12.71 -5.08 3.15
CA LEU A 106 -12.80 -5.93 4.34
C LEU A 106 -13.17 -5.16 5.62
N GLY A 107 -13.30 -3.83 5.56
CA GLY A 107 -13.69 -3.01 6.70
C GLY A 107 -12.57 -2.72 7.71
N TYR A 108 -11.30 -2.73 7.29
CA TYR A 108 -10.13 -2.49 8.14
C TYR A 108 -9.32 -1.25 7.69
N MET A 109 -8.47 -0.72 8.57
CA MET A 109 -7.55 0.40 8.27
C MET A 109 -6.14 0.09 8.75
N PRO A 110 -5.11 0.00 7.89
CA PRO A 110 -3.76 -0.21 8.39
C PRO A 110 -3.24 1.00 9.15
N ASP A 111 -2.25 0.77 9.98
CA ASP A 111 -1.47 1.83 10.61
C ASP A 111 -0.45 2.38 9.61
N LEU A 112 -0.53 3.68 9.33
CA LEU A 112 0.39 4.35 8.39
C LEU A 112 1.45 5.13 9.17
N PHE A 113 2.67 4.58 9.25
CA PHE A 113 3.76 5.25 9.95
C PHE A 113 4.46 6.29 9.07
N SER A 114 4.97 7.34 9.70
CA SER A 114 5.51 8.50 9.00
C SER A 114 6.87 8.24 8.33
N GLN A 115 7.23 9.09 7.38
CA GLN A 115 8.57 9.09 6.78
C GLN A 115 9.69 9.32 7.82
N SER A 116 9.39 9.98 8.94
CA SER A 116 10.38 10.16 10.01
C SER A 116 10.72 8.84 10.69
N ILE A 117 9.72 7.99 10.95
CA ILE A 117 9.95 6.65 11.50
C ILE A 117 10.67 5.80 10.46
N PHE A 118 10.23 5.86 9.19
CA PHE A 118 10.90 5.14 8.11
C PHE A 118 12.40 5.50 8.02
N ASN A 119 12.73 6.79 7.96
CA ASN A 119 14.11 7.26 7.80
C ASN A 119 14.98 7.01 9.03
N LYS A 120 14.38 6.84 10.22
CA LYS A 120 15.09 6.49 11.45
C LYS A 120 15.66 5.07 11.36
N TYR A 121 14.92 4.14 10.77
CA TYR A 121 15.26 2.71 10.80
C TYR A 121 15.76 2.16 9.45
N PHE A 122 15.33 2.74 8.33
CA PHE A 122 15.59 2.23 7.00
C PHE A 122 16.32 3.27 6.14
N VAL A 123 17.34 2.83 5.41
CA VAL A 123 18.11 3.67 4.48
C VAL A 123 17.83 3.21 3.06
N CYS A 124 17.36 4.12 2.20
CA CYS A 124 17.14 3.84 0.79
C CYS A 124 18.45 4.03 0.01
N HIS A 125 19.10 2.94 -0.37
CA HIS A 125 20.27 2.99 -1.26
C HIS A 125 19.81 3.15 -2.72
N ARG A 126 19.45 4.37 -3.14
CA ARG A 126 19.23 4.63 -4.57
C ARG A 126 20.58 4.69 -5.28
N LYS A 127 20.94 3.66 -6.06
CA LYS A 127 21.96 3.81 -7.09
C LYS A 127 21.45 4.86 -8.08
N HIS A 128 22.05 6.05 -8.05
CA HIS A 128 21.90 7.01 -9.14
C HIS A 128 22.52 6.33 -10.37
N GLY A 129 21.66 5.95 -11.32
CA GLY A 129 22.06 5.60 -12.68
C GLY A 129 21.94 6.82 -13.56
#